data_AF-A0A8J5JEU4-F1
#
_entry.id   AF-A0A8J5JEU4-F1
#
_cell.length_a   1.000
_cell.length_b   1.000
_cell.length_c   1.000
_cell.angle_alpha   90.00
_cell.angle_beta   90.00
_cell.angle_gamma   90.00
#
_symmetry.space_group_name_H-M   'P 1'
#
loop_
_entity.id
_entity.type
_entity.pdbx_description
1 polymer ?
#
loop_
_entity_poly.entity_id
_entity_poly.type
_entity_poly.pdbx_seq_one_letter_code
_entity_poly.pdbx_strand_id
1 'polypeptide(L)'
;MGNRGLPSLGLKGSRHIRVVFVHPDLGIGGAERLVVDAALALKRKGLCPFTAHHALPNLETWTQEKTTNQADCVLVNSHFTASVYKETFKSIKTSPSVLYPSLDFENFDKYESLTVRDVDLDVDSDCIFLSLNRYERKKNINLALHSMKLLLDMVNKDEASHIHLIVAGGYDDRVQENIEHYSELVSLATSLGISDKVTFLKSPSNKVKVALLRSARCLLYTPDKEHFGIVPIESMYVGTPVIAVNSGGPRDYY
;
A
#
# COMPACT_ATOMS: atom_id res chain seq x y z
N MET A 1 12.59 37.07 52.06
CA MET A 1 11.52 36.05 52.13
C MET A 1 11.24 35.55 50.71
N GLY A 2 11.56 34.27 50.45
CA GLY A 2 10.86 33.40 49.49
C GLY A 2 10.94 33.69 47.99
N ASN A 3 12.10 33.44 47.35
CA ASN A 3 12.17 33.16 45.92
C ASN A 3 11.80 31.68 45.72
N ARG A 4 10.58 31.37 45.25
CA ARG A 4 10.17 29.98 44.96
C ARG A 4 10.57 29.61 43.54
N GLY A 5 11.76 29.03 43.40
CA GLY A 5 12.17 28.33 42.19
C GLY A 5 11.27 27.12 41.92
N LEU A 6 10.90 26.94 40.65
CA LEU A 6 10.31 25.71 40.14
C LEU A 6 11.24 24.52 40.41
N PRO A 7 10.75 23.34 40.80
CA PRO A 7 11.59 22.19 41.03
C PRO A 7 12.19 21.72 39.70
N SER A 8 13.51 21.68 39.64
CA SER A 8 14.26 21.01 38.59
C SER A 8 13.90 19.52 38.60
N LEU A 9 13.17 19.05 37.59
CA LEU A 9 13.08 17.62 37.27
C LEU A 9 14.46 17.14 36.84
N GLY A 10 15.22 16.66 37.83
CA GLY A 10 16.47 15.95 37.58
C GLY A 10 16.17 14.66 36.84
N LEU A 11 16.36 14.67 35.51
CA LEU A 11 16.45 13.46 34.69
C LEU A 11 17.75 12.74 35.05
N LYS A 12 17.70 11.93 36.11
CA LYS A 12 18.75 10.95 36.43
C LYS A 12 18.75 9.85 35.37
N GLY A 13 19.84 9.77 34.62
CA GLY A 13 20.23 8.60 33.82
C GLY A 13 19.50 8.49 32.48
N SER A 14 20.13 8.93 31.40
CA SER A 14 19.70 8.60 30.03
C SER A 14 19.89 7.10 29.80
N ARG A 15 18.89 6.31 30.19
CA ARG A 15 18.81 4.89 29.87
C ARG A 15 18.78 4.80 28.35
N HIS A 16 19.83 4.24 27.74
CA HIS A 16 19.90 4.02 26.30
C HIS A 16 18.75 3.07 25.91
N ILE A 17 17.67 3.62 25.36
CA ILE A 17 16.55 2.84 24.85
C ILE A 17 16.99 2.30 23.49
N ARG A 18 17.14 0.98 23.41
CA ARG A 18 17.40 0.26 22.16
C ARG A 18 16.05 -0.24 21.65
N VAL A 19 15.67 0.19 20.46
CA VAL A 19 14.41 -0.25 19.83
C VAL A 19 14.76 -1.25 18.74
N VAL A 20 14.20 -2.45 18.80
CA VAL A 20 14.37 -3.48 17.77
C VAL A 20 13.06 -3.63 17.00
N PHE A 21 13.08 -3.36 15.71
CA PHE A 21 11.99 -3.70 14.79
C PHE A 21 12.19 -5.12 14.30
N VAL A 22 11.16 -5.94 14.46
CA VAL A 22 11.11 -7.29 13.94
C VAL A 22 10.05 -7.32 12.84
N HIS A 23 10.46 -7.62 11.60
CA HIS A 23 9.52 -7.72 10.48
C HIS A 23 9.78 -9.02 9.68
N PRO A 24 8.73 -9.81 9.41
CA PRO A 24 8.89 -11.15 8.80
C PRO A 24 9.07 -11.17 7.28
N ASP A 25 8.95 -10.05 6.53
CA ASP A 25 9.26 -10.05 5.09
C ASP A 25 9.48 -8.62 4.55
N LEU A 26 10.63 -8.33 3.92
CA LEU A 26 10.82 -7.06 3.18
C LEU A 26 10.30 -7.19 1.75
N GLY A 27 9.00 -6.98 1.55
CA GLY A 27 8.45 -6.57 0.26
C GLY A 27 8.60 -5.06 0.05
N ILE A 28 8.24 -4.57 -1.13
CA ILE A 28 8.11 -3.12 -1.36
C ILE A 28 6.63 -2.79 -1.16
N GLY A 29 6.21 -2.59 0.08
CA GLY A 29 4.82 -2.35 0.47
C GLY A 29 4.68 -1.34 1.62
N GLY A 30 3.46 -1.23 2.15
CA GLY A 30 3.13 -0.28 3.21
C GLY A 30 3.65 -0.66 4.60
N ALA A 31 3.90 -1.94 4.86
CA ALA A 31 4.38 -2.41 6.17
C ALA A 31 5.87 -2.11 6.37
N GLU A 32 6.64 -2.12 5.28
CA GLU A 32 8.06 -1.83 5.26
C GLU A 32 8.28 -0.32 5.37
N ARG A 33 7.44 0.49 4.70
CA ARG A 33 7.45 1.94 4.87
C ARG A 33 7.15 2.34 6.32
N LEU A 34 6.21 1.66 6.98
CA LEU A 34 5.94 1.84 8.40
C LEU A 34 7.19 1.60 9.27
N VAL A 35 7.90 0.50 9.04
CA VAL A 35 9.14 0.18 9.77
C VAL A 35 10.22 1.24 9.53
N VAL A 36 10.40 1.67 8.28
CA VAL A 36 11.38 2.70 7.90
C VAL A 36 11.04 4.05 8.52
N ASP A 37 9.78 4.50 8.43
CA ASP A 37 9.33 5.78 8.96
C ASP A 37 9.45 5.82 10.49
N ALA A 38 9.10 4.72 11.16
CA ALA A 38 9.27 4.56 12.60
C ALA A 38 10.76 4.60 12.99
N ALA A 39 11.63 3.89 12.27
CA ALA A 39 13.07 3.90 12.51
C ALA A 39 13.69 5.31 12.32
N LEU A 40 13.31 6.01 11.25
CA LEU A 40 13.76 7.39 10.98
C LEU A 40 13.28 8.36 12.06
N ALA A 41 12.02 8.23 12.51
CA ALA A 41 11.48 9.05 13.60
C ALA A 41 12.23 8.83 14.92
N LEU A 42 12.56 7.58 15.27
CA LEU A 42 13.35 7.25 16.45
C LEU A 42 14.78 7.78 16.37
N LYS A 43 15.42 7.68 15.20
CA LYS A 43 16.76 8.25 14.96
C LYS A 43 16.76 9.77 15.17
N ARG A 44 15.75 10.50 14.68
CA ARG A 44 15.57 11.94 14.93
C ARG A 44 15.43 12.30 16.41
N LYS A 45 14.97 11.35 17.25
CA LYS A 45 14.86 11.49 18.71
C LYS A 45 16.12 11.03 19.46
N GLY A 46 17.20 10.69 18.75
CA GLY A 46 18.46 10.24 19.37
C GLY A 46 18.43 8.78 19.84
N LEU A 47 17.48 7.98 19.37
CA LEU A 47 17.36 6.55 19.66
C LEU A 47 18.03 5.72 18.56
N CYS A 48 18.56 4.56 18.92
CA CYS A 48 19.19 3.63 17.98
C CYS A 48 18.21 2.52 17.59
N PRO A 49 17.53 2.61 16.44
CA PRO A 49 16.72 1.51 15.93
C PRO A 49 17.61 0.41 15.35
N PHE A 50 17.27 -0.84 15.64
CA PHE A 50 17.82 -2.03 15.00
C PHE A 50 16.69 -2.70 14.23
N THR A 51 16.91 -3.06 12.97
CA THR A 51 15.93 -3.82 12.18
C THR A 51 16.43 -5.26 12.06
N ALA A 52 15.70 -6.22 12.61
CA ALA A 52 15.95 -7.64 12.45
C ALA A 52 15.01 -8.20 11.39
N HIS A 53 15.60 -8.78 10.34
CA HIS A 53 14.87 -9.51 9.30
C HIS A 53 14.83 -10.99 9.69
N HIS A 54 13.64 -11.54 9.93
CA HIS A 54 13.49 -12.99 10.09
C HIS A 54 13.03 -13.61 8.76
N ALA A 55 13.98 -13.83 7.85
CA ALA A 55 13.78 -14.72 6.71
C ALA A 55 13.93 -16.17 7.18
N LEU A 56 12.90 -16.74 7.79
CA LEU A 56 12.91 -18.17 8.12
C LEU A 56 11.58 -18.77 7.66
N PRO A 57 11.51 -19.26 6.39
CA PRO A 57 10.27 -19.67 5.75
C PRO A 57 9.55 -20.86 6.40
N ASN A 58 10.09 -21.44 7.48
CA ASN A 58 9.62 -22.70 8.07
C ASN A 58 9.63 -22.69 9.62
N LEU A 59 9.67 -21.53 10.28
CA LEU A 59 9.49 -21.52 11.74
C LEU A 59 8.03 -21.86 12.06
N GLU A 60 7.84 -22.94 12.82
CA GLU A 60 6.55 -23.27 13.42
C GLU A 60 5.97 -22.01 14.08
N THR A 61 4.70 -21.68 13.80
CA THR A 61 3.97 -20.50 14.30
C THR A 61 4.24 -20.21 15.78
N TRP A 62 4.44 -21.27 16.56
CA TRP A 62 4.85 -21.22 17.96
C TRP A 62 6.11 -20.40 18.24
N THR A 63 7.17 -20.51 17.45
CA THR A 63 8.42 -19.78 17.71
C THR A 63 8.27 -18.29 17.38
N GLN A 64 7.58 -17.98 16.29
CA GLN A 64 7.25 -16.60 15.92
C GLN A 64 6.36 -15.95 16.98
N GLU A 65 5.44 -16.71 17.56
CA GLU A 65 4.60 -16.26 18.66
C GLU A 65 5.42 -16.00 19.93
N LYS A 66 6.32 -16.90 20.31
CA LYS A 66 7.19 -16.75 21.49
C LYS A 66 8.12 -15.56 21.41
N THR A 67 8.66 -15.26 20.23
CA THR A 67 9.55 -14.10 20.03
C THR A 67 8.74 -12.80 20.00
N THR A 68 7.57 -12.80 19.36
CA THR A 68 6.66 -11.65 19.33
C THR A 68 6.16 -11.29 20.74
N ASN A 69 5.86 -12.28 21.59
CA ASN A 69 5.42 -12.07 22.97
C ASN A 69 6.49 -11.45 23.89
N GLN A 70 7.76 -11.41 23.46
CA GLN A 70 8.83 -10.75 24.21
C GLN A 70 8.95 -9.25 23.89
N ALA A 71 8.21 -8.75 22.90
CA ALA A 71 8.22 -7.33 22.58
C ALA A 71 7.53 -6.51 23.67
N ASP A 72 8.14 -5.38 24.06
CA ASP A 72 7.52 -4.41 24.96
C ASP A 72 6.25 -3.78 24.35
N CYS A 73 6.22 -3.69 23.02
CA CYS A 73 5.11 -3.19 22.24
C CYS A 73 5.08 -3.87 20.87
N VAL A 74 3.88 -4.19 20.38
CA VAL A 74 3.66 -4.69 19.03
C VAL A 74 2.85 -3.67 18.26
N LEU A 75 3.33 -3.29 17.08
CA LEU A 75 2.66 -2.37 16.17
C LEU A 75 2.18 -3.13 14.93
N VAL A 76 0.96 -2.85 14.50
CA VAL A 76 0.37 -3.36 13.25
C VAL A 76 -0.14 -2.21 12.40
N ASN A 77 -0.19 -2.38 11.09
CA ASN A 77 -0.50 -1.31 10.14
C ASN A 77 -2.01 -1.05 9.93
N SER A 78 -2.89 -1.89 10.48
CA SER A 78 -4.35 -1.76 10.37
C SER A 78 -5.06 -2.56 11.46
N HIS A 79 -6.33 -2.25 11.71
CA HIS A 79 -7.22 -3.05 12.55
C HIS A 79 -7.48 -4.44 11.96
N PHE A 80 -7.54 -4.56 10.64
CA PHE A 80 -7.58 -5.87 9.97
C PHE A 80 -6.33 -6.72 10.30
N THR A 81 -5.12 -6.15 10.21
CA THR A 81 -3.91 -6.86 10.63
C THR A 81 -3.93 -7.15 12.13
N ALA A 82 -4.50 -6.28 12.96
CA ALA A 82 -4.70 -6.54 14.39
C ALA A 82 -5.61 -7.75 14.66
N SER A 83 -6.64 -7.99 13.83
CA SER A 83 -7.51 -9.17 13.97
C SER A 83 -6.79 -10.44 13.54
N VAL A 84 -6.09 -10.41 12.39
CA VAL A 84 -5.27 -11.53 11.91
C VAL A 84 -4.19 -11.89 12.94
N TYR A 85 -3.57 -10.90 13.57
CA TYR A 85 -2.62 -11.09 14.66
C TYR A 85 -3.22 -11.88 15.82
N LYS A 86 -4.42 -11.52 16.29
CA LYS A 86 -5.11 -12.20 17.40
C LYS A 86 -5.53 -13.63 17.05
N GLU A 87 -5.95 -13.86 15.81
CA GLU A 87 -6.32 -15.20 15.33
C GLU A 87 -5.10 -16.12 15.22
N THR A 88 -3.95 -15.56 14.84
CA THR A 88 -2.69 -16.29 14.63
C THR A 88 -1.98 -16.56 15.96
N PHE A 89 -1.86 -15.57 16.84
CA PHE A 89 -1.05 -15.63 18.07
C PHE A 89 -1.93 -15.74 19.33
N LYS A 90 -2.52 -16.92 19.53
CA LYS A 90 -3.56 -17.16 20.56
C LYS A 90 -3.05 -17.12 22.02
N SER A 91 -1.76 -17.37 22.24
CA SER A 91 -1.11 -17.34 23.56
C SER A 91 -0.67 -15.93 23.98
N ILE A 92 -0.59 -14.98 23.05
CA ILE A 92 -0.27 -13.58 23.36
C ILE A 92 -1.52 -12.87 23.88
N LYS A 93 -1.48 -12.42 25.13
CA LYS A 93 -2.62 -11.73 25.78
C LYS A 93 -2.65 -10.23 25.51
N THR A 94 -1.50 -9.64 25.16
CA THR A 94 -1.40 -8.21 24.84
C THR A 94 -1.93 -7.94 23.44
N SER A 95 -2.76 -6.91 23.32
CA SER A 95 -3.23 -6.47 21.99
C SER A 95 -2.18 -5.57 21.33
N PRO A 96 -1.96 -5.71 20.01
CA PRO A 96 -1.09 -4.80 19.30
C PRO A 96 -1.73 -3.42 19.21
N SER A 97 -0.90 -2.37 19.11
CA SER A 97 -1.36 -1.02 18.79
C SER A 97 -1.34 -0.80 17.29
N VAL A 98 -2.32 -0.08 16.75
CA VAL A 98 -2.38 0.24 15.32
C VAL A 98 -1.58 1.50 15.06
N LEU A 99 -0.64 1.44 14.11
CA LEU A 99 0.09 2.58 13.58
C LEU A 99 -0.02 2.54 12.05
N TYR A 100 -0.81 3.44 11.50
CA TYR A 100 -1.01 3.53 10.05
C TYR A 100 0.27 4.02 9.35
N PRO A 101 0.60 3.48 8.17
CA PRO A 101 1.69 4.02 7.34
C PRO A 101 1.42 5.48 6.94
N SER A 102 2.47 6.30 6.94
CA SER A 102 2.38 7.69 6.49
C SER A 102 2.59 7.83 4.98
N LEU A 103 2.00 8.88 4.42
CA LEU A 103 2.23 9.30 3.03
C LEU A 103 3.50 10.14 2.91
N ASP A 104 4.13 10.07 1.73
CA ASP A 104 5.21 10.96 1.33
C ASP A 104 4.64 12.22 0.67
N PHE A 105 4.13 13.14 1.49
CA PHE A 105 3.42 14.35 1.03
C PHE A 105 4.25 15.18 0.05
N GLU A 106 5.54 15.38 0.32
CA GLU A 106 6.46 16.12 -0.54
C GLU A 106 6.52 15.54 -1.96
N ASN A 107 6.52 14.20 -2.09
CA ASN A 107 6.52 13.56 -3.40
C ASN A 107 5.21 13.80 -4.17
N PHE A 108 4.06 13.86 -3.51
CA PHE A 108 2.77 14.15 -4.16
C PHE A 108 2.66 15.64 -4.55
N ASP A 109 3.05 16.54 -3.65
CA ASP A 109 2.97 17.99 -3.84
C ASP A 109 3.96 18.46 -4.93
N LYS A 110 5.12 17.82 -5.04
CA LYS A 110 6.10 18.09 -6.10
C LYS A 110 5.54 17.94 -7.52
N TYR A 111 4.54 17.08 -7.71
CA TYR A 111 3.96 16.74 -9.00
C TYR A 111 2.49 17.20 -9.11
N GLU A 112 2.10 18.22 -8.33
CA GLU A 112 0.70 18.65 -8.18
C GLU A 112 0.02 19.07 -9.49
N SER A 113 0.77 19.69 -10.41
CA SER A 113 0.24 20.18 -11.68
C SER A 113 0.25 19.14 -12.80
N LEU A 114 0.76 17.92 -12.55
CA LEU A 114 0.92 16.92 -13.61
C LEU A 114 -0.35 16.13 -13.86
N THR A 115 -0.61 15.90 -15.14
CA THR A 115 -1.69 15.06 -15.66
C THR A 115 -1.11 13.93 -16.52
N VAL A 116 -1.96 12.99 -16.91
CA VAL A 116 -1.61 11.88 -17.81
C VAL A 116 -1.09 12.39 -19.16
N ARG A 117 -1.47 13.62 -19.57
CA ARG A 117 -1.00 14.26 -20.81
C ARG A 117 0.44 14.78 -20.70
N ASP A 118 0.96 14.94 -19.48
CA ASP A 118 2.33 15.40 -19.21
C ASP A 118 3.34 14.24 -19.08
N VAL A 119 2.86 13.01 -19.29
CA VAL A 119 3.66 11.79 -19.29
C VAL A 119 3.50 11.10 -20.64
N ASP A 120 4.56 10.44 -21.08
CA ASP A 120 4.66 9.82 -22.40
C ASP A 120 3.81 8.54 -22.47
N LEU A 121 2.48 8.72 -22.45
CA LEU A 121 1.46 7.69 -22.50
C LEU A 121 0.48 8.00 -23.62
N ASP A 122 0.34 7.06 -24.55
CA ASP A 122 -0.62 7.14 -25.65
C ASP A 122 -2.02 6.76 -25.17
N VAL A 123 -2.65 7.67 -24.42
CA VAL A 123 -4.02 7.53 -23.89
C VAL A 123 -4.82 8.77 -24.25
N ASP A 124 -5.59 8.68 -25.33
CA ASP A 124 -6.51 9.72 -25.78
C ASP A 124 -7.92 9.43 -25.24
N SER A 125 -8.13 9.66 -23.94
CA SER A 125 -9.41 9.42 -23.27
C SER A 125 -9.61 10.34 -22.08
N ASP A 126 -10.83 10.87 -21.96
CA ASP A 126 -11.20 11.82 -20.90
C ASP A 126 -11.79 11.13 -19.65
N CYS A 127 -12.12 9.84 -19.73
CA CYS A 127 -12.62 9.04 -18.61
C CYS A 127 -11.68 7.87 -18.30
N ILE A 128 -10.70 8.12 -17.44
CA ILE A 128 -9.68 7.13 -17.09
C ILE A 128 -10.02 6.45 -15.77
N PHE A 129 -10.14 5.12 -15.79
CA PHE A 129 -10.09 4.30 -14.58
C PHE A 129 -8.66 3.84 -14.34
N LEU A 130 -8.24 3.78 -13.08
CA LEU A 130 -6.88 3.38 -12.71
C LEU A 130 -6.93 2.17 -11.78
N SER A 131 -6.19 1.11 -12.11
CA SER A 131 -5.84 0.04 -11.17
C SER A 131 -4.35 0.12 -10.88
N LEU A 132 -3.98 0.34 -9.62
CA LEU A 132 -2.59 0.54 -9.22
C LEU A 132 -2.16 -0.50 -8.18
N ASN A 133 -1.56 -1.60 -8.63
CA ASN A 133 -1.15 -2.75 -7.81
C ASN A 133 0.08 -3.46 -8.41
N ARG A 134 0.80 -4.24 -7.59
CA ARG A 134 1.80 -5.18 -8.12
C ARG A 134 1.14 -6.22 -9.02
N TYR A 135 1.85 -6.71 -10.03
CA TYR A 135 1.38 -7.80 -10.91
C TYR A 135 1.44 -9.16 -10.19
N GLU A 136 0.56 -9.33 -9.20
CA GLU A 136 0.46 -10.53 -8.36
C GLU A 136 -1.00 -11.01 -8.32
N ARG A 137 -1.23 -12.33 -8.38
CA ARG A 137 -2.58 -12.89 -8.56
C ARG A 137 -3.52 -12.51 -7.41
N LYS A 138 -2.99 -12.40 -6.18
CA LYS A 138 -3.73 -11.98 -4.98
C LYS A 138 -4.31 -10.57 -5.06
N LYS A 139 -3.80 -9.70 -5.95
CA LYS A 139 -4.32 -8.34 -6.15
C LYS A 139 -5.60 -8.32 -6.98
N ASN A 140 -5.96 -9.45 -7.58
CA ASN A 140 -7.22 -9.66 -8.29
C ASN A 140 -7.46 -8.63 -9.40
N ILE A 141 -6.42 -8.29 -10.17
CA ILE A 141 -6.52 -7.31 -11.27
C ILE A 141 -7.53 -7.77 -12.35
N ASN A 142 -7.74 -9.09 -12.46
CA ASN A 142 -8.80 -9.68 -13.30
C ASN A 142 -10.17 -9.04 -13.06
N LEU A 143 -10.51 -8.73 -11.80
CA LEU A 143 -11.78 -8.08 -11.46
C LEU A 143 -11.93 -6.72 -12.15
N ALA A 144 -10.87 -5.91 -12.21
CA ALA A 144 -10.90 -4.63 -12.90
C ALA A 144 -11.16 -4.79 -14.41
N LEU A 145 -10.54 -5.79 -15.05
CA LEU A 145 -10.74 -6.09 -16.46
C LEU A 145 -12.18 -6.56 -16.76
N HIS A 146 -12.71 -7.45 -15.93
CA HIS A 146 -14.11 -7.89 -16.07
C HIS A 146 -15.11 -6.74 -15.82
N SER A 147 -14.87 -5.92 -14.80
CA SER A 147 -15.70 -4.73 -14.53
C SER A 147 -15.65 -3.72 -15.68
N MET A 148 -14.48 -3.54 -16.31
CA MET A 148 -14.33 -2.69 -17.49
C MET A 148 -15.16 -3.21 -18.66
N LYS A 149 -15.10 -4.52 -18.94
CA LYS A 149 -15.94 -5.12 -19.98
C LYS A 149 -17.43 -4.90 -19.73
N LEU A 150 -17.88 -5.12 -18.50
CA LEU A 150 -19.28 -4.89 -18.12
C LEU A 150 -19.67 -3.42 -18.31
N LEU A 151 -18.80 -2.47 -17.92
CA LEU A 151 -19.06 -1.05 -18.12
C LEU A 151 -19.22 -0.72 -19.61
N LEU A 152 -18.30 -1.19 -20.45
CA LEU A 152 -18.35 -0.95 -21.90
C LEU A 152 -19.60 -1.54 -22.56
N ASP A 153 -20.14 -2.64 -22.02
CA ASP A 153 -21.39 -3.26 -22.51
C ASP A 153 -22.65 -2.51 -22.08
N MET A 154 -22.59 -1.73 -21.00
CA MET A 154 -23.72 -0.97 -20.46
C MET A 154 -23.89 0.40 -21.10
N VAL A 155 -22.82 0.95 -21.70
CA VAL A 155 -22.81 2.29 -22.29
C VAL A 155 -22.89 2.23 -23.80
N ASN A 156 -23.23 3.35 -24.44
CA ASN A 156 -23.26 3.41 -25.89
C ASN A 156 -21.84 3.54 -26.50
N LYS A 157 -21.71 3.38 -27.82
CA LYS A 157 -20.40 3.40 -28.50
C LYS A 157 -19.64 4.73 -28.37
N ASP A 158 -20.35 5.85 -28.31
CA ASP A 158 -19.77 7.18 -28.16
C ASP A 158 -19.17 7.31 -26.75
N GLU A 159 -19.93 6.96 -25.71
CA GLU A 159 -19.45 6.92 -24.33
C GLU A 159 -18.26 5.96 -24.15
N ALA A 160 -18.36 4.74 -24.70
CA ALA A 160 -17.28 3.75 -24.66
C ALA A 160 -15.99 4.25 -25.33
N SER A 161 -16.09 5.18 -26.29
CA SER A 161 -14.92 5.74 -26.97
C SER A 161 -14.03 6.56 -26.03
N HIS A 162 -14.63 7.20 -25.01
CA HIS A 162 -13.94 8.07 -24.05
C HIS A 162 -13.44 7.36 -22.78
N ILE A 163 -13.77 6.07 -22.60
CA ILE A 163 -13.45 5.30 -21.40
C ILE A 163 -12.18 4.48 -21.61
N HIS A 164 -11.22 4.58 -20.68
CA HIS A 164 -9.96 3.83 -20.73
C HIS A 164 -9.55 3.33 -19.36
N LEU A 165 -8.96 2.13 -19.28
CA LEU A 165 -8.43 1.56 -18.05
C LEU A 165 -6.91 1.50 -18.11
N ILE A 166 -6.25 2.14 -17.15
CA ILE A 166 -4.81 2.02 -16.96
C ILE A 166 -4.57 1.03 -15.83
N VAL A 167 -3.90 -0.08 -16.13
CA VAL A 167 -3.39 -1.04 -15.15
C VAL A 167 -1.91 -0.76 -14.96
N ALA A 168 -1.54 -0.25 -13.80
CA ALA A 168 -0.17 0.12 -13.50
C ALA A 168 0.32 -0.54 -12.21
N GLY A 169 1.62 -0.76 -12.09
CA GLY A 169 2.24 -1.00 -10.79
C GLY A 169 3.46 -1.90 -10.83
N GLY A 170 3.88 -2.35 -9.65
CA GLY A 170 5.17 -3.00 -9.46
C GLY A 170 5.29 -4.30 -10.26
N TYR A 171 6.36 -4.38 -11.04
CA TYR A 171 6.71 -5.51 -11.90
C TYR A 171 8.22 -5.73 -11.84
N ASP A 172 8.63 -6.97 -11.60
CA ASP A 172 10.05 -7.38 -11.54
C ASP A 172 10.26 -8.63 -12.40
N ASP A 173 11.09 -8.54 -13.43
CA ASP A 173 11.41 -9.65 -14.36
C ASP A 173 12.13 -10.83 -13.68
N ARG A 174 12.53 -10.69 -12.42
CA ARG A 174 13.10 -11.80 -11.63
C ARG A 174 12.02 -12.57 -10.87
N VAL A 175 10.81 -12.03 -10.79
CA VAL A 175 9.67 -12.65 -10.10
C VAL A 175 8.80 -13.33 -11.16
N GLN A 176 8.89 -14.65 -11.23
CA GLN A 176 8.17 -15.47 -12.21
C GLN A 176 6.66 -15.19 -12.21
N GLU A 177 6.05 -15.01 -11.03
CA GLU A 177 4.64 -14.64 -10.92
C GLU A 177 4.31 -13.32 -11.64
N ASN A 178 5.18 -12.31 -11.59
CA ASN A 178 4.93 -11.02 -12.26
C ASN A 178 4.91 -11.18 -13.78
N ILE A 179 5.83 -11.96 -14.35
CA ILE A 179 5.91 -12.23 -15.78
C ILE A 179 4.67 -13.00 -16.26
N GLU A 180 4.35 -14.09 -15.57
CA GLU A 180 3.20 -14.94 -15.92
C GLU A 180 1.89 -14.18 -15.78
N HIS A 181 1.68 -13.51 -14.65
CA HIS A 181 0.43 -12.83 -14.38
C HIS A 181 0.21 -11.63 -15.31
N TYR A 182 1.27 -10.89 -15.66
CA TYR A 182 1.18 -9.87 -16.71
C TYR A 182 0.68 -10.47 -18.03
N SER A 183 1.24 -11.61 -18.45
CA SER A 183 0.87 -12.29 -19.69
C SER A 183 -0.57 -12.81 -19.66
N GLU A 184 -1.01 -13.35 -18.51
CA GLU A 184 -2.39 -13.76 -18.24
C GLU A 184 -3.36 -12.57 -18.39
N LEU A 185 -3.03 -11.42 -17.81
CA LEU A 185 -3.87 -10.21 -17.85
C LEU A 185 -4.01 -9.64 -19.27
N VAL A 186 -2.92 -9.60 -20.03
CA VAL A 186 -2.96 -9.19 -21.45
C VAL A 186 -3.81 -10.15 -22.28
N SER A 187 -3.68 -11.46 -22.03
CA SER A 187 -4.48 -12.49 -22.69
C SER A 187 -5.97 -12.37 -22.33
N LEU A 188 -6.27 -12.03 -21.07
CA LEU A 188 -7.63 -11.78 -20.60
C LEU A 188 -8.25 -10.53 -21.23
N ALA A 189 -7.51 -9.41 -21.32
CA ALA A 189 -7.99 -8.22 -22.02
C ALA A 189 -8.33 -8.53 -23.50
N THR A 190 -7.52 -9.38 -24.13
CA THR A 190 -7.72 -9.83 -25.51
C THR A 190 -8.95 -10.73 -25.64
N SER A 191 -9.13 -11.71 -24.75
CA SER A 191 -10.30 -12.60 -24.78
C SER A 191 -11.61 -11.87 -24.47
N LEU A 192 -11.56 -10.81 -23.67
CA LEU A 192 -12.68 -9.92 -23.40
C LEU A 192 -12.96 -8.93 -24.55
N GLY A 193 -12.05 -8.80 -25.51
CA GLY A 193 -12.17 -7.85 -26.63
C GLY A 193 -12.05 -6.39 -26.21
N ILE A 194 -11.22 -6.09 -25.21
CA ILE A 194 -11.03 -4.73 -24.65
C ILE A 194 -9.56 -4.28 -24.70
N SER A 195 -8.72 -4.94 -25.48
CA SER A 195 -7.28 -4.63 -25.54
C SER A 195 -6.98 -3.18 -25.97
N ASP A 196 -7.84 -2.58 -26.78
CA ASP A 196 -7.77 -1.16 -27.19
C ASP A 196 -8.21 -0.19 -26.09
N LYS A 197 -8.83 -0.70 -25.03
CA LYS A 197 -9.36 0.06 -23.87
C LYS A 197 -8.53 -0.13 -22.60
N VAL A 198 -7.40 -0.83 -22.69
CA VAL A 198 -6.55 -1.13 -21.54
C VAL A 198 -5.07 -0.84 -21.85
N THR A 199 -4.44 -0.01 -21.03
CA THR A 199 -2.98 0.19 -21.05
C THR A 199 -2.34 -0.46 -19.84
N PHE A 200 -1.36 -1.33 -20.05
CA PHE A 200 -0.57 -1.93 -18.99
C PHE A 200 0.78 -1.21 -18.82
N LEU A 201 1.07 -0.76 -17.60
CA LEU A 201 2.30 -0.07 -17.25
C LEU A 201 3.07 -0.84 -16.17
N LYS A 202 4.32 -1.18 -16.49
CA LYS A 202 5.24 -1.90 -15.59
C LYS A 202 6.09 -0.89 -14.83
N SER A 203 6.01 -0.93 -13.51
CA SER A 203 6.84 -0.15 -12.58
C SER A 203 6.94 1.35 -12.95
N PRO A 204 5.81 2.08 -13.04
CA PRO A 204 5.83 3.50 -13.37
C PRO A 204 6.67 4.29 -12.35
N SER A 205 7.35 5.33 -12.82
CA SER A 205 8.04 6.26 -11.93
C SER A 205 7.06 7.00 -11.00
N ASN A 206 7.54 7.55 -9.88
CA ASN A 206 6.69 8.35 -8.99
C ASN A 206 6.00 9.52 -9.72
N LYS A 207 6.71 10.17 -10.65
CA LYS A 207 6.14 11.22 -11.51
C LYS A 207 4.91 10.71 -12.27
N VAL A 208 5.05 9.55 -12.93
CA VAL A 208 3.97 8.92 -13.69
C VAL A 208 2.83 8.46 -12.79
N LYS A 209 3.14 7.83 -11.66
CA LYS A 209 2.14 7.40 -10.68
C LYS A 209 1.27 8.56 -10.19
N VAL A 210 1.86 9.70 -9.82
CA VAL A 210 1.08 10.86 -9.35
C VAL A 210 0.22 11.45 -10.48
N ALA A 211 0.77 11.58 -11.69
CA ALA A 211 0.02 12.03 -12.86
C ALA A 211 -1.20 11.14 -13.17
N LEU A 212 -1.02 9.81 -13.08
CA LEU A 212 -2.09 8.83 -13.25
C LEU A 212 -3.18 8.97 -12.17
N LEU A 213 -2.78 9.03 -10.89
CA LEU A 213 -3.74 9.17 -9.79
C LEU A 213 -4.59 10.44 -9.96
N ARG A 214 -3.97 11.58 -10.26
CA ARG A 214 -4.67 12.86 -10.43
C ARG A 214 -5.59 12.91 -11.65
N SER A 215 -5.26 12.18 -12.70
CA SER A 215 -6.03 12.18 -13.96
C SER A 215 -7.14 11.13 -13.96
N ALA A 216 -7.07 10.14 -13.08
CA ALA A 216 -8.06 9.10 -13.00
C ALA A 216 -9.40 9.67 -12.50
N ARG A 217 -10.48 9.28 -13.16
CA ARG A 217 -11.86 9.47 -12.69
C ARG A 217 -12.08 8.73 -11.37
N CYS A 218 -11.49 7.55 -11.25
CA CYS A 218 -11.59 6.71 -10.07
C CYS A 218 -10.45 5.68 -10.04
N LEU A 219 -9.94 5.41 -8.84
CA LEU A 219 -9.09 4.26 -8.55
C LEU A 219 -9.97 3.02 -8.31
N LEU A 220 -9.64 1.91 -8.97
CA LEU A 220 -10.19 0.58 -8.72
C LEU A 220 -9.23 -0.20 -7.82
N TYR A 221 -9.66 -0.48 -6.58
CA TYR A 221 -8.90 -1.23 -5.59
C TYR A 221 -9.49 -2.63 -5.39
N THR A 222 -8.97 -3.58 -6.17
CA THR A 222 -9.45 -4.97 -6.28
C THR A 222 -8.88 -6.00 -5.30
N PRO A 223 -7.78 -5.79 -4.54
CA PRO A 223 -7.27 -6.80 -3.62
C PRO A 223 -8.29 -7.22 -2.55
N ASP A 224 -8.43 -8.53 -2.33
CA ASP A 224 -9.22 -9.09 -1.23
C ASP A 224 -8.33 -9.35 0.00
N LYS A 225 -8.82 -8.99 1.20
CA LYS A 225 -8.12 -9.23 2.48
C LYS A 225 -6.69 -8.68 2.52
N GLU A 226 -6.43 -7.60 1.79
CA GLU A 226 -5.16 -6.89 1.90
C GLU A 226 -5.05 -6.24 3.29
N HIS A 227 -3.85 -6.25 3.87
CA HIS A 227 -3.56 -5.65 5.18
C HIS A 227 -4.03 -4.20 5.34
N PHE A 228 -3.31 -3.25 4.73
CA PHE A 228 -3.66 -1.83 4.77
C PHE A 228 -4.05 -1.39 3.36
N GLY A 229 -3.09 -1.41 2.44
CA GLY A 229 -3.31 -0.91 1.08
C GLY A 229 -3.16 0.61 1.06
N ILE A 230 -1.92 1.09 0.96
CA ILE A 230 -1.61 2.53 0.99
C ILE A 230 -2.18 3.29 -0.21
N VAL A 231 -2.35 2.61 -1.35
CA VAL A 231 -2.75 3.22 -2.62
C VAL A 231 -4.12 3.92 -2.56
N PRO A 232 -5.17 3.34 -1.94
CA PRO A 232 -6.39 4.07 -1.61
C PRO A 232 -6.15 5.42 -0.91
N ILE A 233 -5.27 5.48 0.09
CA ILE A 233 -4.97 6.72 0.82
C ILE A 233 -4.22 7.71 -0.10
N GLU A 234 -3.29 7.22 -0.92
CA GLU A 234 -2.59 8.05 -1.93
C GLU A 234 -3.57 8.67 -2.93
N SER A 235 -4.58 7.91 -3.36
CA SER A 235 -5.66 8.38 -4.24
C SER A 235 -6.53 9.42 -3.55
N MET A 236 -6.94 9.17 -2.31
CA MET A 236 -7.73 10.11 -1.50
C MET A 236 -6.96 11.42 -1.26
N TYR A 237 -5.64 11.34 -1.02
CA TYR A 237 -4.79 12.51 -0.81
C TYR A 237 -4.82 13.46 -2.00
N VAL A 238 -4.80 12.92 -3.22
CA VAL A 238 -4.86 13.73 -4.45
C VAL A 238 -6.29 14.04 -4.92
N GLY A 239 -7.31 13.70 -4.11
CA GLY A 239 -8.72 13.98 -4.40
C GLY A 239 -9.39 13.00 -5.36
N THR A 240 -8.76 11.87 -5.68
CA THR A 240 -9.28 10.87 -6.62
C THR A 240 -10.13 9.83 -5.88
N PRO A 241 -11.42 9.67 -6.25
CA PRO A 241 -12.31 8.69 -5.64
C PRO A 241 -11.77 7.26 -5.75
N VAL A 242 -12.15 6.41 -4.78
CA VAL A 242 -11.75 5.00 -4.72
C VAL A 242 -12.97 4.10 -4.68
N ILE A 243 -13.03 3.13 -5.60
CA ILE A 243 -13.93 1.97 -5.53
C ILE A 243 -13.10 0.80 -5.04
N ALA A 244 -13.38 0.29 -3.84
CA ALA A 244 -12.64 -0.79 -3.22
C ALA A 244 -13.51 -2.01 -2.94
N VAL A 245 -12.91 -3.20 -2.99
CA VAL A 245 -13.52 -4.41 -2.41
C VAL A 245 -13.75 -4.20 -0.91
N ASN A 246 -14.93 -4.54 -0.43
CA ASN A 246 -15.32 -4.39 0.99
C ASN A 246 -14.69 -5.48 1.88
N SER A 247 -13.37 -5.52 1.93
CA SER A 247 -12.59 -6.45 2.75
C SER A 247 -11.23 -5.85 3.11
N GLY A 248 -10.50 -6.48 4.04
CA GLY A 248 -9.16 -6.04 4.43
C GLY A 248 -9.11 -4.62 5.02
N GLY A 249 -7.97 -3.96 4.82
CA GLY A 249 -7.64 -2.58 5.23
C GLY A 249 -8.54 -1.47 4.67
N PRO A 250 -9.12 -1.57 3.46
CA PRO A 250 -10.14 -0.64 2.99
C PRO A 250 -11.30 -0.37 3.96
N ARG A 251 -11.61 -1.31 4.86
CA ARG A 251 -12.66 -1.14 5.88
C ARG A 251 -12.26 -0.25 7.05
N ASP A 252 -10.97 0.07 7.19
CA ASP A 252 -10.47 0.97 8.25
C ASP A 252 -10.62 2.45 7.87
N TYR A 253 -10.99 2.77 6.63
CA TYR A 253 -11.01 4.14 6.11
C TYR A 253 -12.33 4.89 6.34
N TYR A 254 -13.35 4.21 6.88
CA TYR A 254 -14.72 4.71 7.02
C TYR A 254 -15.27 4.51 8.43
#